data_AF-A0A507W7Q9-F1
#
_entry.id   AF-A0A507W7Q9-F1
#
_cell.length_a   1.000
_cell.length_b   1.000
_cell.length_c   1.000
_cell.angle_alpha   90.00
_cell.angle_beta   90.00
_cell.angle_gamma   90.00
#
_symmetry.space_group_name_H-M   'P 1'
#
loop_
_entity.id
_entity.type
_entity.pdbx_description
1 polymer ?
#
loop_
_entity_poly.entity_id
_entity_poly.type
_entity_poly.pdbx_seq_one_letter_code
_entity_poly.pdbx_strand_id
1 'polypeptide(L)'
;MSANRKSVFLSDHALDILGPFSSGRLNGIIEKYGYLIQTQELDATFSPSDLALIYQVTKEKATQERESWKEFTATGLEKLLNAVKTTANSHNIEALITRIYRLNPLQEIALIEAIERYWAEERVRLFKAYQERKKQP
;
A
#
# COMPACT_ATOMS: atom_id res chain seq x y z
N MET A 1 -29.14 -7.38 38.22
CA MET A 1 -29.20 -8.20 36.98
C MET A 1 -29.18 -7.26 35.78
N SER A 2 -28.10 -7.25 35.00
CA SER A 2 -27.97 -6.42 33.80
C SER A 2 -28.42 -7.22 32.58
N ALA A 3 -29.64 -6.97 32.13
CA ALA A 3 -30.21 -7.50 30.90
C ALA A 3 -30.10 -6.45 29.80
N ASN A 4 -28.95 -6.41 29.11
CA ASN A 4 -28.84 -5.67 27.85
C ASN A 4 -27.78 -6.29 26.95
N ARG A 5 -27.95 -7.57 26.59
CA ARG A 5 -27.23 -8.16 25.46
C ARG A 5 -27.94 -7.73 24.18
N LYS A 6 -27.53 -6.60 23.61
CA LYS A 6 -27.83 -6.27 22.22
C LYS A 6 -27.15 -7.34 21.36
N SER A 7 -27.95 -8.25 20.82
CA SER A 7 -27.52 -9.24 19.83
C SER A 7 -27.02 -8.50 18.59
N VAL A 8 -25.71 -8.41 18.41
CA VAL A 8 -25.07 -7.90 17.21
C VAL A 8 -24.89 -9.08 16.27
N PHE A 9 -25.61 -9.07 15.15
CA PHE A 9 -25.30 -9.99 14.05
C PHE A 9 -23.98 -9.56 13.44
N LEU A 10 -23.01 -10.47 13.46
CA LEU A 10 -21.73 -10.34 12.77
C LEU A 10 -21.87 -11.12 11.46
N SER A 11 -21.36 -10.58 10.36
CA SER A 11 -21.15 -11.39 9.16
C SER A 11 -19.96 -12.32 9.41
N ASP A 12 -19.98 -13.52 8.81
CA ASP A 12 -18.90 -14.51 8.99
C ASP A 12 -17.52 -13.92 8.67
N HIS A 13 -17.47 -12.99 7.71
CA HIS A 13 -16.25 -12.32 7.29
C HIS A 13 -15.72 -11.32 8.33
N ALA A 14 -16.61 -10.66 9.09
CA ALA A 14 -16.22 -9.73 10.15
C ALA A 14 -15.65 -10.46 11.38
N LEU A 15 -16.12 -11.69 11.65
CA LEU A 15 -15.63 -12.54 12.73
C LEU A 15 -14.19 -13.00 12.49
N ASP A 16 -13.84 -13.32 11.24
CA ASP A 16 -12.48 -13.75 10.84
C ASP A 16 -11.43 -12.66 11.04
N ILE A 17 -11.82 -11.38 10.90
CA ILE A 17 -10.90 -10.25 10.97
C ILE A 17 -10.74 -9.72 12.40
N LEU A 18 -11.80 -9.75 13.22
CA LEU A 18 -11.84 -8.97 14.47
C LEU A 18 -11.60 -9.79 15.74
N GLY A 19 -11.73 -11.11 15.71
CA GLY A 19 -11.76 -11.89 16.96
C GLY A 19 -12.86 -11.38 17.93
N PRO A 20 -12.83 -11.76 19.22
CA PRO A 20 -13.99 -11.62 20.12
C PRO A 20 -14.33 -10.19 20.57
N PHE A 21 -13.75 -9.13 19.98
CA PHE A 21 -14.00 -7.75 20.40
C PHE A 21 -14.19 -6.81 19.20
N SER A 22 -15.44 -6.53 18.82
CA SER A 22 -15.72 -5.33 18.03
C SER A 22 -17.12 -4.76 18.31
N SER A 23 -17.17 -3.44 18.51
CA SER A 23 -18.41 -2.68 18.67
C SER A 23 -18.99 -2.34 17.29
N GLY A 24 -20.31 -2.20 17.17
CA GLY A 24 -20.98 -1.91 15.88
C GLY A 24 -20.51 -0.63 15.15
N ARG A 25 -19.80 0.30 15.83
CA ARG A 25 -19.13 1.45 15.18
C ARG A 25 -17.89 1.03 14.39
N LEU A 26 -17.15 0.03 14.84
CA LEU A 26 -16.02 -0.55 14.12
C LEU A 26 -16.48 -1.28 12.86
N ASN A 27 -17.63 -1.97 12.90
CA ASN A 27 -18.22 -2.60 11.72
C ASN A 27 -18.64 -1.56 10.68
N GLY A 28 -19.31 -0.48 11.10
CA GLY A 28 -19.69 0.60 10.19
C GLY A 28 -18.48 1.33 9.59
N ILE A 29 -17.34 1.37 10.29
CA ILE A 29 -16.07 1.85 9.74
C ILE A 29 -15.52 0.81 8.75
N ILE A 30 -15.38 -0.45 9.14
CA ILE A 30 -14.81 -1.49 8.27
C ILE A 30 -15.65 -1.76 7.03
N GLU A 31 -16.97 -1.68 7.07
CA GLU A 31 -17.80 -1.78 5.86
C GLU A 31 -17.63 -0.54 4.98
N LYS A 32 -17.68 0.65 5.56
CA LYS A 32 -17.56 1.92 4.83
C LYS A 32 -16.16 2.14 4.24
N TYR A 33 -15.13 1.64 4.91
CA TYR A 33 -13.74 1.63 4.43
C TYR A 33 -13.35 0.29 3.75
N GLY A 34 -14.17 -0.75 3.87
CA GLY A 34 -13.97 -2.03 3.19
C GLY A 34 -14.26 -1.95 1.70
N TYR A 35 -15.22 -1.10 1.32
CA TYR A 35 -15.37 -0.65 -0.07
C TYR A 35 -14.21 0.24 -0.55
N LEU A 36 -13.41 0.83 0.36
CA LEU A 36 -12.15 1.50 0.02
C LEU A 36 -10.97 0.50 -0.10
N ILE A 37 -11.08 -0.67 0.54
CA ILE A 37 -10.14 -1.80 0.45
C ILE A 37 -10.42 -2.70 -0.79
N GLN A 38 -11.54 -2.47 -1.50
CA GLN A 38 -11.63 -2.82 -2.92
C GLN A 38 -10.67 -1.89 -3.69
N THR A 39 -9.39 -2.21 -3.55
CA THR A 39 -8.29 -1.76 -4.38
C THR A 39 -8.77 -1.79 -5.83
N GLN A 40 -9.07 -0.62 -6.38
CA GLN A 40 -9.30 -0.52 -7.82
C GLN A 40 -8.05 -1.09 -8.49
N GLU A 41 -8.25 -1.92 -9.51
CA GLU A 41 -7.19 -2.66 -10.20
C GLU A 41 -6.07 -1.70 -10.63
N LEU A 42 -5.02 -1.60 -9.82
CA LEU A 42 -3.77 -0.96 -10.23
C LEU A 42 -3.24 -1.65 -11.49
N ASP A 43 -3.53 -2.94 -11.64
CA ASP A 43 -3.22 -3.77 -12.81
C ASP A 43 -3.85 -3.23 -14.11
N ALA A 44 -4.99 -2.52 -14.03
CA ALA A 44 -5.59 -1.85 -15.18
C ALA A 44 -4.91 -0.51 -15.53
N THR A 45 -4.14 0.06 -14.60
CA THR A 45 -3.53 1.39 -14.72
C THR A 45 -2.02 1.34 -14.95
N PHE A 46 -1.35 0.36 -14.35
CA PHE A 46 0.09 0.19 -14.34
C PHE A 46 0.46 -1.21 -14.80
N SER A 47 1.43 -1.28 -15.72
CA SER A 47 2.05 -2.56 -16.05
C SER A 47 2.89 -3.06 -14.88
N PRO A 48 3.21 -4.37 -14.81
CA PRO A 48 4.13 -4.89 -13.81
C PRO A 48 5.50 -4.18 -13.81
N SER A 49 5.99 -3.76 -14.97
CA SER A 49 7.23 -2.98 -15.09
C SER A 49 7.10 -1.56 -14.55
N ASP A 50 5.93 -0.93 -14.68
CA ASP A 50 5.67 0.39 -14.09
C ASP A 50 5.71 0.30 -12.56
N LEU A 51 5.01 -0.70 -11.99
CA LEU A 51 5.00 -0.93 -10.54
C LEU A 51 6.40 -1.28 -10.01
N ALA A 52 7.15 -2.14 -10.71
CA ALA A 52 8.52 -2.47 -10.33
C ALA A 52 9.43 -1.24 -10.28
N LEU A 53 9.30 -0.33 -11.25
CA LEU A 53 10.04 0.94 -11.25
C LEU A 53 9.61 1.83 -10.08
N ILE A 54 8.30 1.95 -9.82
CA ILE A 54 7.77 2.72 -8.69
C ILE A 54 8.31 2.18 -7.37
N TYR A 55 8.29 0.86 -7.16
CA TYR A 55 8.87 0.24 -5.97
C TYR A 55 10.35 0.55 -5.85
N GLN A 56 11.11 0.40 -6.94
CA GLN A 56 12.54 0.68 -6.94
C GLN A 56 12.85 2.13 -6.52
N VAL A 57 12.18 3.13 -7.10
CA VAL A 57 12.46 4.54 -6.79
C VAL A 57 11.97 4.96 -5.40
N THR A 58 11.00 4.23 -4.83
CA THR A 58 10.47 4.49 -3.48
C THR A 58 11.23 3.76 -2.39
N LYS A 59 12.16 2.84 -2.72
CA LYS A 59 12.92 2.03 -1.76
C LYS A 59 13.49 2.81 -0.59
N GLU A 60 14.27 3.85 -0.88
CA GLU A 60 14.97 4.63 0.15
C GLU A 60 14.00 5.35 1.08
N LYS A 61 12.84 5.74 0.55
CA LYS A 61 11.80 6.46 1.28
C LYS A 61 10.94 5.53 2.12
N ALA A 62 10.47 4.43 1.52
CA ALA A 62 9.65 3.42 2.16
C ALA A 62 10.36 2.62 3.27
N THR A 63 11.70 2.68 3.32
CA THR A 63 12.50 2.00 4.35
C THR A 63 12.96 2.91 5.49
N GLN A 64 12.69 4.21 5.42
CA GLN A 64 12.99 5.14 6.52
C GLN A 64 11.96 5.05 7.65
N GLU A 65 12.42 5.11 8.90
CA GLU A 65 11.58 4.94 10.10
C GLU A 65 10.55 6.07 10.31
N ARG A 66 10.66 7.20 9.59
CA ARG A 66 9.90 8.44 9.88
C ARG A 66 9.51 9.26 8.64
N GLU A 67 9.05 8.64 7.57
CA GLU A 67 8.51 9.43 6.45
C GLU A 67 6.99 9.40 6.36
N SER A 68 6.47 10.58 6.06
CA SER A 68 5.05 10.82 5.86
C SER A 68 4.66 10.24 4.51
N TRP A 69 3.59 9.44 4.46
CA TRP A 69 2.88 9.00 3.24
C TRP A 69 2.70 10.09 2.18
N LYS A 70 2.78 11.37 2.57
CA LYS A 70 2.84 12.54 1.68
C LYS A 70 3.96 12.47 0.64
N GLU A 71 5.04 11.74 0.88
CA GLU A 71 6.14 11.53 -0.08
C GLU A 71 5.78 10.56 -1.20
N PHE A 72 4.68 9.80 -1.07
CA PHE A 72 4.14 8.91 -2.10
C PHE A 72 2.93 9.50 -2.84
N THR A 73 2.64 10.78 -2.62
CA THR A 73 1.69 11.52 -3.46
C THR A 73 2.22 11.67 -4.89
N ALA A 74 1.36 12.01 -5.84
CA ALA A 74 1.76 12.23 -7.23
C ALA A 74 3.00 13.14 -7.38
N THR A 75 3.06 14.24 -6.62
CA THR A 75 4.20 15.17 -6.63
C THR A 75 5.49 14.58 -6.05
N GLY A 76 5.38 13.71 -5.04
CA GLY A 76 6.52 13.03 -4.45
C GLY A 76 7.08 11.96 -5.40
N LEU A 77 6.19 11.15 -5.97
CA LEU A 77 6.54 10.14 -6.97
C LEU A 77 7.16 10.76 -8.22
N GLU A 78 6.64 11.90 -8.70
CA GLU A 78 7.25 12.63 -9.81
C GLU A 78 8.72 12.98 -9.54
N LYS A 79 9.03 13.52 -8.34
CA LYS A 79 10.41 13.88 -7.98
C LYS A 79 11.32 12.66 -8.00
N LEU A 80 10.86 11.54 -7.44
CA LEU A 80 11.61 10.29 -7.41
C LEU A 80 11.84 9.72 -8.81
N LEU A 81 10.82 9.75 -9.67
CA LEU A 81 10.91 9.28 -11.05
C LEU A 81 11.82 10.17 -11.91
N ASN A 82 11.75 11.49 -11.74
CA ASN A 82 12.64 12.42 -12.42
C ASN A 82 14.10 12.25 -12.00
N ALA A 83 14.39 11.81 -10.77
CA ALA A 83 15.76 11.57 -10.31
C ALA A 83 16.44 10.39 -11.04
N VAL A 84 15.67 9.41 -11.53
CA VAL A 84 16.18 8.26 -12.29
C VAL A 84 16.01 8.41 -13.81
N LYS A 85 15.58 9.61 -14.25
CA LYS A 85 15.33 9.92 -15.64
C LYS A 85 16.64 10.10 -16.41
N THR A 86 16.70 9.47 -17.57
CA THR A 86 17.80 9.48 -18.52
C THR A 86 17.26 9.75 -19.92
N THR A 87 18.13 10.11 -20.86
CA THR A 87 17.74 10.30 -22.26
C THR A 87 17.07 9.06 -22.86
N ALA A 88 17.48 7.86 -22.43
CA ALA A 88 16.99 6.59 -22.95
C ALA A 88 15.58 6.19 -22.43
N ASN A 89 15.19 6.63 -21.23
CA ASN A 89 13.91 6.26 -20.61
C ASN A 89 12.96 7.46 -20.36
N SER A 90 13.35 8.65 -20.83
CA SER A 90 12.62 9.92 -20.62
C SER A 90 11.13 9.82 -20.96
N HIS A 91 10.83 9.29 -22.15
CA HIS A 91 9.45 9.18 -22.63
C HIS A 91 8.59 8.26 -21.75
N ASN A 92 9.15 7.12 -21.33
CA ASN A 92 8.45 6.16 -20.47
C ASN A 92 8.17 6.74 -19.09
N ILE A 93 9.15 7.47 -18.52
CA ILE A 93 8.99 8.14 -17.23
C ILE A 93 7.94 9.25 -17.30
N GLU A 94 7.94 10.07 -18.36
CA GLU A 94 6.93 11.11 -18.56
C GLU A 94 5.52 10.51 -18.71
N ALA A 95 5.38 9.41 -19.45
CA ALA A 95 4.12 8.69 -19.57
C ALA A 95 3.67 8.09 -18.24
N LEU A 96 4.60 7.58 -17.42
CA LEU A 96 4.31 7.07 -16.08
C LEU A 96 3.86 8.18 -15.12
N ILE A 97 4.57 9.31 -15.09
CA ILE A 97 4.20 10.50 -14.30
C ILE A 97 2.80 10.98 -14.71
N THR A 98 2.53 11.06 -16.01
CA THR A 98 1.21 11.47 -16.52
C THR A 98 0.09 10.54 -16.03
N ARG A 99 0.34 9.23 -15.97
CA ARG A 99 -0.63 8.27 -15.42
C ARG A 99 -0.84 8.46 -13.93
N ILE A 100 0.24 8.67 -13.16
CA ILE A 100 0.16 8.95 -11.72
C ILE A 100 -0.69 10.20 -11.43
N TYR A 101 -0.54 11.27 -12.21
CA TYR A 101 -1.36 12.48 -12.06
C TYR A 101 -2.83 12.32 -12.47
N ARG A 102 -3.17 11.27 -13.21
CA ARG A 102 -4.55 10.96 -13.62
C ARG A 102 -5.25 10.00 -12.68
N LEU A 103 -4.56 9.48 -11.66
CA LEU A 103 -5.18 8.63 -10.66
C LEU A 103 -6.30 9.39 -9.97
N ASN A 104 -7.43 8.72 -9.82
CA ASN A 104 -8.45 9.20 -8.90
C ASN A 104 -7.94 9.02 -7.44
N PRO A 105 -8.56 9.70 -6.45
CA PRO A 105 -8.10 9.61 -5.07
C PRO A 105 -8.04 8.18 -4.50
N LEU A 106 -8.90 7.27 -4.98
CA LEU A 106 -8.91 5.88 -4.52
C LEU A 106 -7.73 5.10 -5.09
N GLN A 107 -7.41 5.32 -6.37
CA GLN A 107 -6.25 4.71 -7.02
C GLN A 107 -4.93 5.26 -6.46
N GLU A 108 -4.89 6.54 -6.08
CA GLU A 108 -3.72 7.11 -5.39
C GLU A 108 -3.50 6.44 -4.04
N ILE A 109 -4.56 6.27 -3.23
CA ILE A 109 -4.48 5.55 -1.94
C ILE A 109 -4.06 4.09 -2.17
N ALA A 110 -4.63 3.40 -3.15
CA ALA A 110 -4.26 2.03 -3.47
C ALA A 110 -2.79 1.90 -3.88
N LEU A 111 -2.26 2.86 -4.65
CA LEU A 111 -0.85 2.89 -5.04
C LEU A 111 0.07 3.08 -3.83
N ILE A 112 -0.28 4.00 -2.92
CA ILE A 112 0.46 4.23 -1.67
C ILE A 112 0.48 2.94 -0.83
N GLU A 113 -0.68 2.31 -0.64
CA GLU A 113 -0.80 1.05 0.11
C GLU A 113 0.03 -0.07 -0.55
N ALA A 114 0.01 -0.17 -1.87
CA ALA A 114 0.81 -1.15 -2.60
C ALA A 114 2.32 -0.96 -2.39
N ILE A 115 2.80 0.29 -2.39
CA ILE A 115 4.21 0.63 -2.10
C ILE A 115 4.57 0.24 -0.67
N GLU A 116 3.75 0.64 0.30
CA GLU A 116 3.99 0.36 1.72
C GLU A 116 4.00 -1.14 2.01
N ARG A 117 3.03 -1.88 1.44
CA ARG A 117 2.93 -3.33 1.59
C ARG A 117 4.12 -4.05 0.98
N TYR A 118 4.50 -3.69 -0.25
CA TYR A 118 5.67 -4.28 -0.92
C TYR A 118 6.92 -4.13 -0.05
N TRP A 119 7.19 -2.93 0.48
CA TRP A 119 8.38 -2.69 1.29
C TRP A 119 8.28 -3.25 2.71
N ALA A 120 7.09 -3.42 3.27
CA ALA A 120 6.89 -4.16 4.51
C ALA A 120 7.25 -5.65 4.33
N GLU A 121 6.74 -6.29 3.28
CA GLU A 121 7.03 -7.69 2.96
C GLU A 121 8.52 -7.89 2.63
N GLU A 122 9.10 -6.98 1.86
CA GLU A 122 10.51 -7.03 1.46
C GLU A 122 11.47 -6.85 2.64
N ARG A 123 11.14 -5.97 3.61
CA ARG A 123 11.91 -5.84 4.87
C ARG A 123 11.92 -7.15 5.65
N VAL A 124 10.77 -7.82 5.78
CA VAL A 124 10.68 -9.13 6.44
C VAL A 124 11.53 -10.18 5.71
N ARG A 125 11.48 -10.20 4.38
CA ARG A 125 12.29 -11.10 3.55
C ARG A 125 13.80 -10.87 3.75
N LEU A 126 14.24 -9.62 3.67
CA LEU A 126 15.64 -9.24 3.86
C LEU A 126 16.15 -9.57 5.27
N PHE A 127 15.32 -9.33 6.29
CA PHE A 127 15.64 -9.68 7.66
C PHE A 127 15.80 -11.20 7.86
N LYS A 128 14.89 -12.01 7.31
CA LYS A 128 15.00 -13.48 7.34
C LYS A 128 16.27 -13.95 6.64
N ALA A 129 16.56 -13.45 5.44
CA ALA A 129 17.77 -13.79 4.70
C ALA A 129 19.05 -13.42 5.45
N TYR A 130 19.07 -12.29 6.16
CA TYR A 130 20.19 -11.90 7.02
C TYR A 130 20.37 -12.89 8.19
N GLN A 131 19.28 -13.28 8.86
CA GLN A 131 19.33 -14.26 9.95
C GLN A 131 19.85 -15.62 9.48
N GLU A 132 19.44 -16.07 8.29
CA GLU A 132 19.91 -17.33 7.70
C GLU A 132 21.41 -17.29 7.38
N ARG A 133 21.90 -16.20 6.78
CA ARG A 133 23.34 -16.01 6.51
C ARG A 133 24.18 -15.99 7.79
N LYS A 134 23.67 -15.40 8.87
CA LYS A 134 24.36 -15.38 10.17
C LYS A 134 24.40 -16.76 10.85
N LYS A 135 23.52 -17.69 10.46
CA LYS A 135 23.49 -19.07 10.97
C LYS A 135 24.35 -20.04 10.14
N GLN A 136 24.85 -19.61 8.98
CA GLN A 136 25.82 -20.38 8.20
C GLN A 136 27.22 -20.19 8.83
N PRO A 137 27.95 -21.28 9.14
CA PRO A 137 29.25 -21.22 9.80
C PRO A 137 30.34 -20.59 8.92
#